data_AF-A0A8S3AZ03-F1
#
_entry.id   AF-A0A8S3AZ03-F1
#
_cell.length_a   1.000
_cell.length_b   1.000
_cell.length_c   1.000
_cell.angle_alpha   90.00
_cell.angle_beta   90.00
_cell.angle_gamma   90.00
#
_symmetry.space_group_name_H-M   'P 1'
#
loop_
_entity.id
_entity.type
_entity.pdbx_description
1 polymer ?
#
loop_
_entity_poly.entity_id
_entity_poly.type
_entity_poly.pdbx_seq_one_letter_code
_entity_poly.pdbx_strand_id
1 'polypeptide(L)'
;MQFSTIKKEETTHDNYSHLSTAAASTTVMTKSESSTTDDTKPKPPQIDASSKQLPKHPVQFTADELREHIEPVIQKMLLVEDSHPFRQPVDPVALNILDYPTIVKNPMDISTMQDKLKRGLYKTPLEFCDDAWLMFNNAWLYNKKTTRVYKMCTKLSEIFADAIDPVVQKLGYCCGRQYVYLPQVMFCYGNQLCCQIPRDGNYYYYNNPEPSRINLSGDKYTFCSKCFDSVKSDSIYVGDDPAQTLVEIPKHLFQSSKNDIQEPEAMIDCIVCTRHWHQVCALHLDQVWPEGFICNTCIADYNIKRKDNRFIAPRLTVTDLATKLEKRVNDFLRNEGCQTGRVTIRILAASDKLCEVKPRLKKYYPNQVPDGFPYRTKAIFAFQEIDGVDVVLFGMHVQEYDGRCQAPNTRRVYVSYLDSVHYFRPKHYRTEVYHEILIGYLDYAKQLGYVYAHIWACPPSEGDDYIFHCHPVEQRVPKPKRLQDWYKKMLDRAIVERVVIDYKVNHNFLPIQKLDLCKSLLGKGRIHIY
;
A
#
# COMPACT_ATOMS: atom_id res chain seq x y z
N MET A 1 9.41 -18.09 73.37
CA MET A 1 8.30 -17.65 72.49
C MET A 1 8.36 -18.51 71.24
N GLN A 2 8.08 -19.80 71.46
CA GLN A 2 6.93 -20.54 70.93
C GLN A 2 7.02 -20.74 69.41
N PHE A 3 7.85 -21.69 68.98
CA PHE A 3 7.60 -23.15 68.80
C PHE A 3 7.21 -23.44 67.35
N SER A 4 8.16 -23.90 66.51
CA SER A 4 8.37 -25.31 66.10
C SER A 4 7.18 -25.88 65.30
N THR A 5 7.35 -26.61 64.19
CA THR A 5 7.80 -28.01 64.23
C THR A 5 8.23 -28.50 62.83
N ILE A 6 9.40 -29.14 62.79
CA ILE A 6 9.85 -30.12 61.79
C ILE A 6 9.49 -31.52 62.31
N LYS A 7 9.09 -32.46 61.45
CA LYS A 7 9.41 -33.93 61.45
C LYS A 7 8.60 -34.62 60.32
N LYS A 8 9.20 -35.33 59.34
CA LYS A 8 9.92 -36.64 59.36
C LYS A 8 9.00 -37.79 59.79
N GLU A 9 8.89 -38.95 59.12
CA GLU A 9 9.88 -39.95 58.65
C GLU A 9 9.20 -40.82 57.54
N GLU A 10 9.85 -41.26 56.45
CA GLU A 10 10.91 -42.28 56.25
C GLU A 10 10.47 -43.76 56.24
N THR A 11 11.10 -44.51 55.30
CA THR A 11 11.41 -45.97 55.19
C THR A 11 10.80 -46.68 53.96
N THR A 12 11.54 -46.90 52.86
CA THR A 12 12.60 -47.90 52.53
C THR A 12 12.12 -49.35 52.41
N HIS A 13 12.12 -49.92 51.19
CA HIS A 13 13.09 -50.95 50.74
C HIS A 13 12.74 -51.52 49.36
N ASP A 14 13.71 -51.45 48.45
CA ASP A 14 14.23 -52.51 47.56
C ASP A 14 13.27 -53.56 46.97
N ASN A 15 13.26 -53.75 45.65
CA ASN A 15 14.27 -54.56 44.91
C ASN A 15 13.74 -55.15 43.57
N TYR A 16 14.68 -55.37 42.65
CA TYR A 16 14.67 -56.25 41.45
C TYR A 16 13.96 -55.83 40.14
N SER A 17 14.76 -55.17 39.29
CA SER A 17 15.25 -55.63 37.97
C SER A 17 14.39 -56.39 36.93
N HIS A 18 14.56 -55.91 35.70
CA HIS A 18 14.73 -56.62 34.42
C HIS A 18 13.52 -57.24 33.67
N LEU A 19 13.21 -56.53 32.57
CA LEU A 19 13.11 -56.97 31.17
C LEU A 19 12.43 -58.30 30.80
N SER A 20 11.54 -58.16 29.80
CA SER A 20 11.28 -59.11 28.70
C SER A 20 10.44 -60.35 29.09
N THR A 21 9.38 -60.76 28.39
CA THR A 21 9.23 -60.93 26.93
C THR A 21 7.76 -61.31 26.62
N ALA A 22 7.30 -60.91 25.44
CA ALA A 22 6.45 -61.68 24.50
C ALA A 22 5.05 -62.20 24.90
N ALA A 23 4.06 -61.60 24.21
CA ALA A 23 3.24 -62.22 23.14
C ALA A 23 1.93 -62.97 23.45
N ALA A 24 0.98 -62.64 22.57
CA ALA A 24 -0.11 -63.46 22.00
C ALA A 24 -1.49 -63.47 22.69
N SER A 25 -2.36 -62.64 22.11
CA SER A 25 -3.72 -62.91 21.58
C SER A 25 -4.61 -64.00 22.23
N THR A 26 -5.86 -63.62 22.53
CA THR A 26 -7.13 -64.07 21.86
C THR A 26 -8.35 -63.98 22.81
N THR A 27 -9.13 -62.90 22.63
CA THR A 27 -10.61 -62.84 22.46
C THR A 27 -11.63 -63.18 23.58
N VAL A 28 -12.65 -62.30 23.65
CA VAL A 28 -14.11 -62.51 23.88
C VAL A 28 -14.72 -61.86 25.14
N MET A 29 -15.46 -60.75 24.90
CA MET A 29 -16.81 -60.31 25.38
C MET A 29 -17.17 -60.48 26.88
N THR A 30 -17.83 -59.57 27.61
CA THR A 30 -18.94 -58.65 27.28
C THR A 30 -19.26 -57.73 28.49
N LYS A 31 -19.70 -56.49 28.19
CA LYS A 31 -20.63 -55.59 28.91
C LYS A 31 -20.50 -55.35 30.43
N SER A 32 -20.38 -54.07 30.85
CA SER A 32 -21.53 -53.17 31.09
C SER A 32 -21.11 -51.79 31.65
N GLU A 33 -21.57 -50.71 30.98
CA GLU A 33 -22.07 -49.41 31.50
C GLU A 33 -21.19 -48.54 32.42
N SER A 34 -21.10 -47.20 32.35
CA SER A 34 -21.61 -46.15 31.44
C SER A 34 -21.02 -44.79 31.89
N SER A 35 -21.09 -43.77 31.01
CA SER A 35 -20.92 -42.31 31.25
C SER A 35 -19.46 -41.79 31.35
N THR A 36 -19.00 -40.75 30.66
CA THR A 36 -19.59 -39.69 29.81
C THR A 36 -18.57 -39.27 28.75
N THR A 37 -19.01 -39.10 27.50
CA THR A 37 -18.23 -38.65 26.34
C THR A 37 -18.14 -37.12 26.28
N ASP A 38 -16.94 -36.58 26.12
CA ASP A 38 -16.72 -35.27 25.48
C ASP A 38 -15.79 -35.48 24.27
N ASP A 39 -16.23 -34.96 23.13
CA ASP A 39 -15.77 -35.27 21.78
C ASP A 39 -14.35 -34.73 21.51
N THR A 40 -13.35 -35.60 21.49
CA THR A 40 -12.04 -35.29 20.90
C THR A 40 -12.00 -35.82 19.47
N LYS A 41 -12.49 -35.03 18.50
CA LYS A 41 -12.31 -35.35 17.08
C LYS A 41 -10.80 -35.34 16.77
N PRO A 42 -10.20 -36.43 16.25
CA PRO A 42 -8.78 -36.44 15.92
C PRO A 42 -8.49 -35.41 14.83
N LYS A 43 -7.52 -34.51 15.08
CA LYS A 43 -7.10 -33.52 14.08
C LYS A 43 -6.63 -34.22 12.80
N PRO A 44 -7.05 -33.77 11.61
CA PRO A 44 -6.62 -34.36 10.35
C PRO A 44 -5.09 -34.29 10.19
N PRO A 45 -4.47 -35.29 9.52
CA PRO A 45 -3.03 -35.28 9.24
C PRO A 45 -2.66 -34.04 8.41
N GLN A 46 -1.44 -33.52 8.60
CA GLN A 46 -0.97 -32.33 7.91
C GLN A 46 -0.86 -32.56 6.39
N ILE A 47 -1.45 -31.68 5.59
CA ILE A 47 -1.46 -31.77 4.11
C ILE A 47 -0.60 -30.66 3.52
N ASP A 48 0.17 -30.94 2.47
CA ASP A 48 0.95 -29.93 1.75
C ASP A 48 0.06 -29.16 0.77
N ALA A 49 0.21 -27.83 0.70
CA ALA A 49 -0.57 -26.96 -0.19
C ALA A 49 -0.40 -27.26 -1.69
N SER A 50 0.65 -27.96 -2.11
CA SER A 50 0.87 -28.39 -3.51
C SER A 50 0.29 -29.78 -3.80
N SER A 51 -0.35 -30.42 -2.82
CA SER A 51 -0.90 -31.76 -2.97
C SER A 51 -2.05 -31.80 -3.99
N LYS A 52 -1.98 -32.75 -4.93
CA LYS A 52 -3.10 -33.06 -5.84
C LYS A 52 -4.35 -33.59 -5.10
N GLN A 53 -4.24 -33.91 -3.81
CA GLN A 53 -5.31 -34.43 -2.96
C GLN A 53 -5.93 -33.36 -2.05
N LEU A 54 -5.73 -32.07 -2.33
CA LEU A 54 -6.41 -31.02 -1.55
C LEU A 54 -7.92 -31.28 -1.50
N PRO A 55 -8.53 -31.25 -0.30
CA PRO A 55 -9.95 -31.47 -0.16
C PRO A 55 -10.70 -30.35 -0.90
N LYS A 56 -11.66 -30.71 -1.75
CA LYS A 56 -12.56 -29.72 -2.37
C LYS A 56 -13.90 -29.80 -1.67
N HIS A 57 -14.20 -28.80 -0.86
CA HIS A 57 -15.45 -28.69 -0.13
C HIS A 57 -16.04 -27.29 -0.34
N PRO A 58 -16.71 -27.06 -1.47
CA PRO A 58 -17.48 -25.83 -1.70
C PRO A 58 -18.44 -25.61 -0.53
N VAL A 59 -18.36 -24.43 0.07
CA VAL A 59 -19.19 -24.10 1.23
C VAL A 59 -20.59 -23.77 0.77
N GLN A 60 -21.58 -24.36 1.44
CA GLN A 60 -22.98 -24.05 1.24
C GLN A 60 -23.54 -23.53 2.56
N PHE A 61 -24.26 -22.42 2.48
CA PHE A 61 -24.94 -21.84 3.63
C PHE A 61 -26.42 -22.16 3.55
N THR A 62 -27.02 -22.48 4.70
CA THR A 62 -28.48 -22.59 4.77
C THR A 62 -29.10 -21.21 4.86
N ALA A 63 -30.36 -21.07 4.41
CA ALA A 63 -31.09 -19.81 4.53
C ALA A 63 -31.20 -19.34 5.99
N ASP A 64 -31.37 -20.29 6.94
CA ASP A 64 -31.47 -19.99 8.36
C ASP A 64 -30.15 -19.49 8.95
N GLU A 65 -29.03 -20.09 8.57
CA GLU A 65 -27.69 -19.65 9.00
C GLU A 65 -27.38 -18.23 8.51
N LEU A 66 -27.65 -17.93 7.23
CA LEU A 66 -27.47 -16.57 6.71
C LEU A 66 -28.37 -15.57 7.43
N ARG A 67 -29.63 -15.94 7.67
CA ARG A 67 -30.59 -15.09 8.37
C ARG A 67 -30.17 -14.79 9.81
N GLU A 68 -29.73 -15.79 10.56
CA GLU A 68 -29.26 -15.62 11.94
C GLU A 68 -28.13 -14.59 12.04
N HIS A 69 -27.21 -14.62 11.07
CA HIS A 69 -26.04 -13.76 11.05
C HIS A 69 -26.27 -12.37 10.46
N ILE A 70 -27.11 -12.26 9.41
CA ILE A 70 -27.29 -11.02 8.65
C ILE A 70 -28.43 -10.15 9.20
N GLU A 71 -29.49 -10.75 9.77
CA GLU A 71 -30.62 -9.97 10.31
C GLU A 71 -30.18 -8.90 11.33
N PRO A 72 -29.25 -9.17 12.28
CA PRO A 72 -28.74 -8.14 13.18
C PRO A 72 -28.09 -6.94 12.47
N VAL A 73 -27.47 -7.15 11.30
CA VAL A 73 -26.88 -6.08 10.49
C VAL A 73 -27.98 -5.20 9.90
N ILE A 74 -29.04 -5.78 9.35
CA ILE A 74 -30.20 -5.05 8.83
C ILE A 74 -30.85 -4.22 9.95
N GLN A 75 -31.05 -4.81 11.12
CA GLN A 75 -31.64 -4.10 12.27
C GLN A 75 -30.76 -2.92 12.69
N LYS A 76 -29.44 -3.10 12.72
CA LYS A 76 -28.50 -2.01 13.03
C LYS A 76 -28.57 -0.89 12.00
N MET A 77 -28.73 -1.19 10.71
CA MET A 77 -28.93 -0.17 9.67
C MET A 77 -30.25 0.61 9.89
N LEU A 78 -31.35 -0.10 10.18
CA LEU A 78 -32.67 0.51 10.37
C LEU A 78 -32.75 1.44 11.59
N LEU A 79 -31.98 1.15 12.64
CA LEU A 79 -31.90 2.00 13.85
C LEU A 79 -31.30 3.38 13.58
N VAL A 80 -30.55 3.56 12.49
CA VAL A 80 -29.96 4.86 12.13
C VAL A 80 -31.04 5.73 11.50
N GLU A 81 -31.21 6.97 11.97
CA GLU A 81 -32.16 7.92 11.34
C GLU A 81 -31.85 8.17 9.87
N ASP A 82 -30.56 8.20 9.52
CA ASP A 82 -30.07 8.38 8.16
C ASP A 82 -30.45 7.23 7.21
N SER A 83 -31.00 6.12 7.73
CA SER A 83 -31.54 5.04 6.90
C SER A 83 -32.87 5.37 6.23
N HIS A 84 -33.62 6.39 6.69
CA HIS A 84 -35.00 6.66 6.27
C HIS A 84 -35.24 6.60 4.74
N PRO A 85 -34.42 7.24 3.86
CA PRO A 85 -34.63 7.21 2.41
C PRO A 85 -34.42 5.83 1.76
N PHE A 86 -33.79 4.90 2.48
CA PHE A 86 -33.37 3.59 1.98
C PHE A 86 -34.23 2.45 2.52
N ARG A 87 -35.20 2.74 3.39
CA ARG A 87 -36.01 1.71 4.08
C ARG A 87 -37.03 1.03 3.19
N GLN A 88 -37.43 1.66 2.09
CA GLN A 88 -38.49 1.22 1.19
C GLN A 88 -38.07 1.45 -0.26
N PRO A 89 -38.67 0.75 -1.24
CA PRO A 89 -38.38 0.97 -2.65
C PRO A 89 -38.65 2.43 -3.03
N VAL A 90 -37.76 3.01 -3.85
CA VAL A 90 -37.92 4.37 -4.35
C VAL A 90 -39.16 4.44 -5.25
N ASP A 91 -40.11 5.31 -4.89
CA ASP A 91 -41.27 5.65 -5.74
C ASP A 91 -40.97 6.96 -6.50
N PRO A 92 -40.65 6.90 -7.80
CA PRO A 92 -40.28 8.09 -8.56
C PRO A 92 -41.42 9.10 -8.71
N VAL A 93 -42.67 8.65 -8.68
CA VAL A 93 -43.85 9.51 -8.85
C VAL A 93 -44.13 10.24 -7.55
N ALA A 94 -44.18 9.53 -6.42
CA ALA A 94 -44.43 10.13 -5.11
C ALA A 94 -43.32 11.12 -4.69
N LEU A 95 -42.08 10.87 -5.09
CA LEU A 95 -40.93 11.74 -4.79
C LEU A 95 -40.66 12.81 -5.85
N ASN A 96 -41.47 12.87 -6.93
CA ASN A 96 -41.32 13.81 -8.04
C ASN A 96 -39.93 13.76 -8.72
N ILE A 97 -39.42 12.56 -8.93
CA ILE A 97 -38.12 12.25 -9.56
C ILE A 97 -38.30 11.30 -10.74
N LEU A 98 -39.10 11.71 -11.72
CA LEU A 98 -39.52 10.87 -12.85
C LEU A 98 -38.36 10.34 -13.71
N ASP A 99 -37.19 10.98 -13.65
CA ASP A 99 -35.97 10.56 -14.35
C ASP A 99 -35.22 9.43 -13.63
N TYR A 100 -35.57 9.07 -12.39
CA TYR A 100 -34.87 8.06 -11.61
C TYR A 100 -34.70 6.71 -12.34
N PRO A 101 -35.73 6.09 -12.96
CA PRO A 101 -35.57 4.82 -13.68
C PRO A 101 -34.72 4.93 -14.95
N THR A 102 -34.51 6.16 -15.46
CA THR A 102 -33.65 6.40 -16.62
C THR A 102 -32.17 6.37 -16.23
N ILE A 103 -31.85 6.71 -14.98
CA ILE A 103 -30.49 6.74 -14.42
C ILE A 103 -30.19 5.43 -13.69
N VAL A 104 -31.03 5.04 -12.73
CA VAL A 104 -30.90 3.83 -11.92
C VAL A 104 -31.62 2.67 -12.59
N LYS A 105 -30.86 1.68 -13.07
CA LYS A 105 -31.38 0.54 -13.82
C LYS A 105 -31.83 -0.63 -12.95
N ASN A 106 -31.16 -0.85 -11.83
CA ASN A 106 -31.43 -1.95 -10.91
C ASN A 106 -31.65 -1.37 -9.51
N PRO A 107 -32.86 -0.91 -9.17
CA PRO A 107 -33.14 -0.34 -7.86
C PRO A 107 -33.00 -1.40 -6.75
N MET A 108 -32.59 -0.97 -5.57
CA MET A 108 -32.45 -1.80 -4.38
C MET A 108 -32.69 -0.96 -3.11
N ASP A 109 -33.21 -1.58 -2.06
CA ASP A 109 -33.54 -0.96 -0.78
C ASP A 109 -33.53 -2.00 0.36
N ILE A 110 -33.54 -1.53 1.61
CA ILE A 110 -33.42 -2.39 2.80
C ILE A 110 -34.58 -3.38 2.92
N SER A 111 -35.82 -2.99 2.58
CA SER A 111 -36.97 -3.89 2.68
C SER A 111 -36.89 -5.02 1.66
N THR A 112 -36.48 -4.71 0.42
CA THR A 112 -36.23 -5.71 -0.61
C THR A 112 -35.12 -6.68 -0.18
N MET A 113 -34.01 -6.18 0.36
CA MET A 113 -32.93 -7.03 0.89
C MET A 113 -33.41 -7.92 2.04
N GLN A 114 -34.20 -7.38 2.96
CA GLN A 114 -34.75 -8.14 4.09
C GLN A 114 -35.71 -9.26 3.60
N ASP A 115 -36.54 -8.97 2.61
CA ASP A 115 -37.45 -9.96 2.02
C ASP A 115 -36.70 -11.05 1.23
N LYS A 116 -35.64 -10.68 0.49
CA LYS A 116 -34.74 -11.64 -0.16
C LYS A 116 -34.07 -12.56 0.86
N LEU A 117 -33.62 -12.02 2.00
CA LEU A 117 -33.04 -12.79 3.09
C LEU A 117 -34.06 -13.76 3.72
N LYS A 118 -35.27 -13.27 4.05
CA LYS A 118 -36.35 -14.10 4.63
C LYS A 118 -36.80 -15.23 3.71
N ARG A 119 -36.79 -14.99 2.40
CA ARG A 119 -37.15 -15.98 1.38
C ARG A 119 -36.01 -16.93 1.01
N GLY A 120 -34.83 -16.79 1.62
CA GLY A 120 -33.66 -17.62 1.35
C GLY A 120 -33.12 -17.46 -0.08
N LEU A 121 -33.24 -16.27 -0.66
CA LEU A 121 -32.80 -16.00 -2.04
C LEU A 121 -31.29 -15.76 -2.17
N TYR A 122 -30.59 -15.56 -1.05
CA TYR A 122 -29.13 -15.47 -1.01
C TYR A 122 -28.51 -16.84 -0.75
N LYS A 123 -27.49 -17.19 -1.54
CA LYS A 123 -26.69 -18.41 -1.38
C LYS A 123 -25.43 -18.18 -0.56
N THR A 124 -24.92 -16.95 -0.57
CA THR A 124 -23.71 -16.56 0.16
C THR A 124 -23.92 -15.21 0.84
N PRO A 125 -23.18 -14.89 1.92
CA PRO A 125 -23.29 -13.58 2.55
C PRO A 125 -22.77 -12.44 1.65
N LEU A 126 -21.93 -12.74 0.66
CA LEU A 126 -21.44 -11.72 -0.29
C LEU A 126 -22.54 -11.26 -1.26
N GLU A 127 -23.46 -12.13 -1.67
CA GLU A 127 -24.60 -11.72 -2.51
C GLU A 127 -25.51 -10.69 -1.80
N PHE A 128 -25.63 -10.78 -0.46
CA PHE A 128 -26.28 -9.75 0.34
C PHE A 128 -25.47 -8.45 0.38
N CYS A 129 -24.14 -8.55 0.49
CA CYS A 129 -23.26 -7.38 0.42
C CYS A 129 -23.37 -6.68 -0.94
N ASP A 130 -23.44 -7.43 -2.03
CA ASP A 130 -23.59 -6.90 -3.40
C ASP A 130 -24.86 -6.06 -3.54
N ASP A 131 -26.00 -6.52 -3.00
CA ASP A 131 -27.24 -5.72 -2.99
C ASP A 131 -27.12 -4.48 -2.10
N ALA A 132 -26.47 -4.59 -0.94
CA ALA A 132 -26.23 -3.44 -0.06
C ALA A 132 -25.41 -2.36 -0.78
N TRP A 133 -24.33 -2.76 -1.46
CA TRP A 133 -23.49 -1.87 -2.24
C TRP A 133 -24.20 -1.36 -3.49
N LEU A 134 -25.06 -2.16 -4.14
CA LEU A 134 -25.92 -1.70 -5.24
C LEU A 134 -26.85 -0.57 -4.78
N MET A 135 -27.49 -0.71 -3.61
CA MET A 135 -28.31 0.34 -3.02
C MET A 135 -27.50 1.63 -2.79
N PHE A 136 -26.30 1.54 -2.21
CA PHE A 136 -25.45 2.70 -1.97
C PHE A 136 -24.96 3.37 -3.27
N ASN A 137 -24.52 2.57 -4.24
CA ASN A 137 -24.05 3.05 -5.54
C ASN A 137 -25.15 3.73 -6.34
N ASN A 138 -26.38 3.19 -6.34
CA ASN A 138 -27.54 3.84 -6.95
C ASN A 138 -27.80 5.22 -6.33
N ALA A 139 -27.71 5.32 -5.00
CA ALA A 139 -27.89 6.57 -4.30
C ALA A 139 -26.79 7.59 -4.64
N TRP A 140 -25.52 7.18 -4.67
CA TRP A 140 -24.41 8.07 -5.05
C TRP A 140 -24.41 8.47 -6.53
N LEU A 141 -24.90 7.60 -7.41
CA LEU A 141 -25.05 7.87 -8.83
C LEU A 141 -26.13 8.93 -9.10
N TYR A 142 -27.30 8.77 -8.47
CA TYR A 142 -28.43 9.66 -8.70
C TYR A 142 -28.27 11.02 -7.98
N ASN A 143 -27.68 11.02 -6.78
CA ASN A 143 -27.62 12.21 -5.93
C ASN A 143 -26.28 12.94 -6.05
N LYS A 144 -26.30 14.28 -6.07
CA LYS A 144 -25.07 15.08 -6.02
C LYS A 144 -24.40 14.99 -4.64
N LYS A 145 -23.06 15.04 -4.59
CA LYS A 145 -22.25 15.02 -3.34
C LYS A 145 -22.69 16.03 -2.27
N THR A 146 -23.35 17.12 -2.65
CA THR A 146 -23.83 18.17 -1.75
C THR A 146 -25.19 17.89 -1.11
N THR A 147 -25.98 16.94 -1.62
CA THR A 147 -27.34 16.69 -1.14
C THR A 147 -27.35 15.93 0.18
N ARG A 148 -28.48 16.01 0.89
CA ARG A 148 -28.67 15.29 2.16
C ARG A 148 -28.63 13.78 1.97
N VAL A 149 -29.35 13.25 0.96
CA VAL A 149 -29.42 11.81 0.68
C VAL A 149 -28.04 11.22 0.38
N TYR A 150 -27.17 11.95 -0.35
CA TYR A 150 -25.80 11.51 -0.59
C TYR A 150 -25.01 11.33 0.72
N LYS A 151 -25.07 12.32 1.61
CA LYS A 151 -24.38 12.27 2.91
C LYS A 151 -24.95 11.19 3.83
N MET A 152 -26.27 11.00 3.82
CA MET A 152 -26.95 9.92 4.54
C MET A 152 -26.48 8.55 4.04
N CYS A 153 -26.39 8.37 2.72
CA CYS A 153 -25.85 7.15 2.10
C CYS A 153 -24.42 6.86 2.55
N THR A 154 -23.52 7.84 2.49
CA THR A 154 -22.12 7.69 2.93
C THR A 154 -22.04 7.20 4.37
N LYS A 155 -22.74 7.86 5.30
CA LYS A 155 -22.74 7.44 6.70
C LYS A 155 -23.35 6.05 6.91
N LEU A 156 -24.43 5.72 6.20
CA LEU A 156 -25.06 4.40 6.30
C LEU A 156 -24.13 3.29 5.77
N SER A 157 -23.38 3.54 4.69
CA SER A 157 -22.41 2.60 4.14
C SER A 157 -21.24 2.30 5.10
N GLU A 158 -20.78 3.29 5.86
CA GLU A 158 -19.75 3.12 6.89
C GLU A 158 -20.26 2.23 8.03
N ILE A 159 -21.48 2.51 8.52
CA ILE A 159 -22.13 1.71 9.57
C ILE A 159 -22.39 0.26 9.10
N PHE A 160 -22.80 0.09 7.84
CA PHE A 160 -22.96 -1.21 7.22
C PHE A 160 -21.63 -1.98 7.20
N ALA A 161 -20.57 -1.38 6.64
CA ALA A 161 -19.24 -1.99 6.56
C ALA A 161 -18.73 -2.46 7.93
N ASP A 162 -18.81 -1.59 8.95
CA ASP A 162 -18.37 -1.92 10.31
C ASP A 162 -19.24 -3.00 10.98
N ALA A 163 -20.50 -3.17 10.56
CA ALA A 163 -21.39 -4.20 11.07
C ALA A 163 -21.23 -5.55 10.35
N ILE A 164 -21.02 -5.54 9.03
CA ILE A 164 -20.98 -6.74 8.20
C ILE A 164 -19.63 -7.45 8.23
N ASP A 165 -18.53 -6.70 8.34
CA ASP A 165 -17.16 -7.25 8.36
C ASP A 165 -16.96 -8.38 9.39
N PRO A 166 -17.26 -8.19 10.70
CA PRO A 166 -17.08 -9.26 11.67
C PRO A 166 -17.98 -10.47 11.40
N VAL A 167 -19.16 -10.25 10.80
CA VAL A 167 -20.10 -11.31 10.45
C VAL A 167 -19.54 -12.18 9.33
N VAL A 168 -19.11 -11.57 8.23
CA VAL A 168 -18.58 -12.35 7.09
C VAL A 168 -17.22 -12.98 7.40
N GLN A 169 -16.41 -12.35 8.26
CA GLN A 169 -15.19 -12.95 8.79
C GLN A 169 -15.49 -14.21 9.59
N LYS A 170 -16.53 -14.19 10.44
CA LYS A 170 -17.00 -15.39 11.16
C LYS A 170 -17.48 -16.48 10.19
N LEU A 171 -18.06 -16.10 9.05
CA LEU A 171 -18.48 -17.03 7.99
C LEU A 171 -17.32 -17.50 7.07
N GLY A 172 -16.09 -17.06 7.34
CA GLY A 172 -14.86 -17.50 6.65
C GLY A 172 -14.46 -16.68 5.41
N TYR A 173 -14.98 -15.46 5.26
CA TYR A 173 -14.59 -14.50 4.22
C TYR A 173 -13.60 -13.46 4.76
N CYS A 174 -13.01 -12.64 3.89
CA CYS A 174 -12.09 -11.57 4.30
C CYS A 174 -12.80 -10.36 4.95
N CYS A 175 -13.78 -9.78 4.23
CA CYS A 175 -14.58 -8.63 4.65
C CYS A 175 -15.78 -8.47 3.71
N GLY A 176 -16.75 -7.62 4.10
CA GLY A 176 -17.98 -7.37 3.33
C GLY A 176 -17.98 -6.00 2.63
N ARG A 177 -16.82 -5.34 2.61
CA ARG A 177 -16.61 -4.04 1.98
C ARG A 177 -16.53 -4.17 0.46
N GLN A 178 -16.94 -3.13 -0.25
CA GLN A 178 -16.61 -2.93 -1.65
C GLN A 178 -15.42 -1.98 -1.72
N TYR A 179 -14.29 -2.49 -2.20
CA TYR A 179 -13.12 -1.68 -2.47
C TYR A 179 -13.04 -1.33 -3.94
N VAL A 180 -12.60 -0.11 -4.20
CA VAL A 180 -12.32 0.40 -5.53
C VAL A 180 -10.95 1.06 -5.55
N TYR A 181 -10.22 0.88 -6.64
CA TYR A 181 -9.02 1.62 -6.91
C TYR A 181 -9.38 3.04 -7.33
N LEU A 182 -8.77 4.01 -6.65
CA LEU A 182 -8.96 5.41 -7.00
C LEU A 182 -8.29 5.69 -8.34
N PRO A 183 -8.93 6.45 -9.25
CA PRO A 183 -8.35 6.78 -10.54
C PRO A 183 -7.00 7.48 -10.35
N GLN A 184 -6.02 7.11 -11.17
CA GLN A 184 -4.71 7.73 -11.17
C GLN A 184 -4.80 9.14 -11.74
N VAL A 185 -3.94 10.04 -11.25
CA VAL A 185 -3.76 11.35 -11.89
C VAL A 185 -3.13 11.11 -13.26
N MET A 186 -3.77 11.58 -14.32
CA MET A 186 -3.28 11.36 -15.69
C MET A 186 -2.35 12.49 -16.12
N PHE A 187 -1.37 12.16 -16.98
CA PHE A 187 -0.49 13.15 -17.59
C PHE A 187 -1.20 13.88 -18.73
N CYS A 188 -1.03 15.21 -18.83
CA CYS A 188 -1.58 16.02 -19.93
C CYS A 188 -0.50 16.37 -20.97
N TYR A 189 -0.75 16.06 -22.25
CA TYR A 189 0.17 16.33 -23.35
C TYR A 189 0.21 17.80 -23.81
N GLY A 190 -0.65 18.68 -23.28
CA GLY A 190 -0.79 20.04 -23.78
C GLY A 190 0.21 21.07 -23.26
N ASN A 191 0.87 20.80 -22.13
CA ASN A 191 1.96 21.64 -21.64
C ASN A 191 3.09 20.75 -21.13
N GLN A 192 4.25 20.85 -21.78
CA GLN A 192 5.42 19.98 -21.57
C GLN A 192 6.00 20.07 -20.15
N LEU A 193 5.57 21.03 -19.34
CA LEU A 193 6.00 21.18 -17.94
C LEU A 193 4.86 20.83 -16.98
N CYS A 194 4.84 19.56 -16.56
CA CYS A 194 4.11 19.08 -15.37
C CYS A 194 2.59 19.32 -15.35
N CYS A 195 1.91 19.35 -16.50
CA CYS A 195 0.46 19.43 -16.52
C CYS A 195 -0.17 18.07 -16.23
N GLN A 196 -1.08 18.03 -15.26
CA GLN A 196 -1.75 16.82 -14.80
C GLN A 196 -3.27 17.00 -14.84
N ILE A 197 -3.99 15.90 -15.08
CA ILE A 197 -5.45 15.81 -15.03
C ILE A 197 -5.80 15.18 -13.68
N PRO A 198 -6.34 15.97 -12.73
CA PRO A 198 -6.68 15.46 -11.41
C PRO A 198 -7.85 14.47 -11.46
N ARG A 199 -8.08 13.77 -10.35
CA ARG A 199 -9.30 12.99 -10.12
C ARG A 199 -10.54 13.87 -10.25
N ASP A 200 -11.64 13.30 -10.76
CA ASP A 200 -12.85 14.03 -11.13
C ASP A 200 -12.64 15.13 -12.20
N GLY A 201 -11.43 15.29 -12.76
CA GLY A 201 -11.13 16.28 -13.78
C GLY A 201 -11.70 15.89 -15.14
N ASN A 202 -12.30 16.86 -15.83
CA ASN A 202 -12.70 16.70 -17.23
C ASN A 202 -11.46 16.72 -18.13
N TYR A 203 -11.46 15.86 -19.14
CA TYR A 203 -10.37 15.75 -20.08
C TYR A 203 -10.85 15.30 -21.46
N TYR A 204 -9.98 15.46 -22.44
CA TYR A 204 -10.15 14.98 -23.79
C TYR A 204 -9.10 13.92 -24.07
N TYR A 205 -9.48 12.86 -24.78
CA TYR A 205 -8.52 11.84 -25.20
C TYR A 205 -8.69 11.41 -26.65
N TYR A 206 -7.59 10.97 -27.23
CA TYR A 206 -7.55 10.33 -28.54
C TYR A 206 -6.94 8.94 -28.36
N ASN A 207 -7.65 7.91 -28.83
CA ASN A 207 -7.13 6.55 -28.88
C ASN A 207 -6.38 6.39 -30.20
N ASN A 208 -5.11 6.04 -30.15
CA ASN A 208 -4.28 5.84 -31.32
C ASN A 208 -4.60 4.47 -31.95
N PRO A 209 -5.17 4.43 -33.17
CA PRO A 209 -5.55 3.17 -33.80
C PRO A 209 -4.34 2.34 -34.27
N GLU A 210 -3.19 2.97 -34.51
CA GLU A 210 -1.97 2.29 -34.97
C GLU A 210 -0.70 2.86 -34.29
N PRO A 211 -0.34 2.42 -33.07
CA PRO A 211 0.83 2.88 -32.29
C PRO A 211 2.19 2.74 -32.98
N SER A 212 2.26 2.02 -34.10
CA SER A 212 3.50 1.72 -34.81
C SER A 212 3.58 2.31 -36.21
N ARG A 213 2.51 2.95 -36.72
CA ARG A 213 2.47 3.51 -38.09
C ARG A 213 2.54 5.02 -38.14
N ILE A 214 1.94 5.67 -37.17
CA ILE A 214 1.99 7.12 -37.00
C ILE A 214 3.20 7.37 -36.08
N ASN A 215 3.92 8.50 -36.21
CA ASN A 215 5.02 8.87 -35.31
C ASN A 215 4.50 9.17 -33.89
N LEU A 216 3.79 8.22 -33.29
CA LEU A 216 3.05 8.24 -32.05
C LEU A 216 3.01 6.79 -31.54
N SER A 217 3.78 6.52 -30.50
CA SER A 217 3.96 5.21 -29.86
C SER A 217 2.94 4.93 -28.75
N GLY A 218 2.27 5.96 -28.24
CA GLY A 218 1.28 5.83 -27.19
C GLY A 218 -0.08 5.34 -27.72
N ASP A 219 -0.72 4.45 -26.97
CA ASP A 219 -2.08 3.96 -27.26
C ASP A 219 -3.16 5.02 -27.03
N LYS A 220 -2.89 5.99 -26.14
CA LYS A 220 -3.84 7.02 -25.73
C LYS A 220 -3.13 8.33 -25.43
N TYR A 221 -3.64 9.42 -26.01
CA TYR A 221 -3.17 10.79 -25.78
C TYR A 221 -4.24 11.58 -25.05
N THR A 222 -3.88 12.25 -23.95
CA THR A 222 -4.85 12.96 -23.11
C THR A 222 -4.49 14.43 -22.87
N PHE A 223 -5.52 15.27 -22.79
CA PHE A 223 -5.40 16.71 -22.59
C PHE A 223 -6.43 17.18 -21.55
N CYS A 224 -5.99 17.96 -20.55
CA CYS A 224 -6.93 18.62 -19.65
C CYS A 224 -7.75 19.66 -20.43
N SER A 225 -8.96 19.99 -19.96
CA SER A 225 -9.84 20.95 -20.65
C SER A 225 -9.12 22.27 -20.96
N LYS A 226 -8.38 22.83 -19.99
CA LYS A 226 -7.63 24.09 -20.19
C LYS A 226 -6.63 24.02 -21.34
N CYS A 227 -5.87 22.95 -21.45
CA CYS A 227 -4.88 22.78 -22.51
C CYS A 227 -5.56 22.54 -23.86
N PHE A 228 -6.59 21.70 -23.90
CA PHE A 228 -7.34 21.42 -25.11
C PHE A 228 -7.99 22.70 -25.67
N ASP A 229 -8.61 23.49 -24.81
CA ASP A 229 -9.32 24.74 -25.17
C ASP A 229 -8.34 25.87 -25.53
N SER A 230 -7.11 25.85 -25.02
CA SER A 230 -6.10 26.86 -25.33
C SER A 230 -5.61 26.82 -26.79
N VAL A 231 -5.73 25.67 -27.45
CA VAL A 231 -5.36 25.50 -28.86
C VAL A 231 -6.46 26.12 -29.73
N LYS A 232 -6.15 27.21 -30.43
CA LYS A 232 -7.13 27.91 -31.27
C LYS A 232 -7.39 27.24 -32.63
N SER A 233 -6.49 26.36 -33.07
CA SER A 233 -6.63 25.60 -34.32
C SER A 233 -7.60 24.42 -34.16
N ASP A 234 -8.15 23.97 -35.29
CA ASP A 234 -9.04 22.80 -35.37
C ASP A 234 -8.30 21.46 -35.19
N SER A 235 -6.96 21.50 -35.18
CA SER A 235 -6.09 20.35 -34.94
C SER A 235 -5.12 20.62 -33.79
N ILE A 236 -4.71 19.54 -33.11
CA ILE A 236 -3.69 19.53 -32.06
C ILE A 236 -2.47 18.77 -32.59
N TYR A 237 -1.28 19.34 -32.41
CA TYR A 237 -0.01 18.69 -32.75
C TYR A 237 0.51 17.90 -31.55
N VAL A 238 0.74 16.60 -31.73
CA VAL A 238 1.10 15.65 -30.66
C VAL A 238 2.43 14.98 -31.00
N GLY A 239 3.26 14.73 -29.99
CA GLY A 239 4.49 13.95 -30.11
C GLY A 239 4.88 13.36 -28.76
N ASP A 240 5.61 12.24 -28.78
CA ASP A 240 6.07 11.56 -27.56
C ASP A 240 7.40 12.11 -27.05
N ASP A 241 8.26 12.58 -27.98
CA ASP A 241 9.58 13.12 -27.68
C ASP A 241 9.71 14.56 -28.22
N PRO A 242 10.31 15.50 -27.47
CA PRO A 242 10.63 16.85 -27.97
C PRO A 242 11.42 16.90 -29.29
N ALA A 243 12.19 15.86 -29.62
CA ALA A 243 12.96 15.73 -30.85
C ALA A 243 12.17 15.09 -32.02
N GLN A 244 10.94 14.63 -31.77
CA GLN A 244 10.10 13.96 -32.76
C GLN A 244 9.29 14.97 -33.60
N THR A 245 9.09 14.65 -34.88
CA THR A 245 8.14 15.38 -35.73
C THR A 245 6.74 15.21 -35.18
N LEU A 246 6.08 16.33 -34.87
CA LEU A 246 4.72 16.32 -34.34
C LEU A 246 3.72 15.83 -35.39
N VAL A 247 2.72 15.09 -34.92
CA VAL A 247 1.60 14.56 -35.70
C VAL A 247 0.37 15.44 -35.48
N GLU A 248 -0.26 15.84 -36.56
CA GLU A 248 -1.50 16.62 -36.52
C GLU A 248 -2.71 15.71 -36.30
N ILE A 249 -3.45 15.95 -35.22
CA ILE A 249 -4.68 15.23 -34.89
C ILE A 249 -5.84 16.22 -34.83
N PRO A 250 -6.86 16.09 -35.70
CA PRO A 250 -8.05 16.93 -35.65
C PRO A 250 -8.79 16.82 -34.30
N LYS A 251 -9.23 17.95 -33.75
CA LYS A 251 -9.92 18.03 -32.45
C LYS A 251 -11.20 17.20 -32.39
N HIS A 252 -11.92 17.07 -33.50
CA HIS A 252 -13.17 16.30 -33.56
C HIS A 252 -12.97 14.79 -33.34
N LEU A 253 -11.74 14.28 -33.47
CA LEU A 253 -11.40 12.88 -33.16
C LEU A 253 -11.20 12.65 -31.66
N PHE A 254 -11.09 13.70 -30.85
CA PHE A 254 -10.96 13.58 -29.40
C PHE A 254 -12.33 13.36 -28.75
N GLN A 255 -12.35 12.47 -27.77
CA GLN A 255 -13.53 12.17 -26.97
C GLN A 255 -13.42 12.86 -25.61
N SER A 256 -14.51 13.49 -25.16
CA SER A 256 -14.58 14.07 -23.81
C SER A 256 -14.89 13.00 -22.77
N SER A 257 -14.20 13.03 -21.64
CA SER A 257 -14.42 12.13 -20.52
C SER A 257 -14.07 12.80 -19.20
N LYS A 258 -14.31 12.09 -18.10
CA LYS A 258 -14.02 12.52 -16.73
C LYS A 258 -13.16 11.47 -16.05
N ASN A 259 -12.18 11.92 -15.28
CA ASN A 259 -11.25 11.04 -14.58
C ASN A 259 -11.88 10.52 -13.27
N ASP A 260 -12.97 9.77 -13.39
CA ASP A 260 -13.77 9.27 -12.27
C ASP A 260 -14.10 7.77 -12.37
N ILE A 261 -13.49 7.07 -13.33
CA ILE A 261 -13.60 5.61 -13.45
C ILE A 261 -12.93 4.98 -12.23
N GLN A 262 -13.71 4.21 -11.48
CA GLN A 262 -13.28 3.46 -10.32
C GLN A 262 -13.33 1.97 -10.65
N GLU A 263 -12.18 1.31 -10.59
CA GLU A 263 -12.08 -0.12 -10.86
C GLU A 263 -12.28 -0.89 -9.56
N PRO A 264 -13.21 -1.87 -9.50
CA PRO A 264 -13.38 -2.68 -8.30
C PRO A 264 -12.12 -3.50 -8.00
N GLU A 265 -11.86 -3.75 -6.73
CA GLU A 265 -10.78 -4.65 -6.33
C GLU A 265 -11.02 -6.05 -6.91
N ALA A 266 -9.95 -6.67 -7.43
CA ALA A 266 -10.02 -8.04 -7.93
C ALA A 266 -10.34 -9.03 -6.80
N MET A 267 -11.15 -10.03 -7.16
CA MET A 267 -11.51 -11.14 -6.27
C MET A 267 -10.75 -12.41 -6.67
N ILE A 268 -10.45 -13.26 -5.69
CA ILE A 268 -9.81 -14.55 -5.86
C ILE A 268 -10.53 -15.64 -5.07
N ASP A 269 -10.67 -16.81 -5.67
CA ASP A 269 -11.35 -17.94 -5.04
C ASP A 269 -10.40 -18.87 -4.32
N CYS A 270 -10.80 -19.31 -3.13
CA CYS A 270 -10.09 -20.38 -2.46
C CYS A 270 -10.28 -21.70 -3.20
N ILE A 271 -9.19 -22.38 -3.57
CA ILE A 271 -9.23 -23.65 -4.31
C ILE A 271 -9.82 -24.84 -3.51
N VAL A 272 -9.96 -24.67 -2.19
CA VAL A 272 -10.53 -25.67 -1.25
C VAL A 272 -12.02 -25.42 -1.03
N CYS A 273 -12.38 -24.23 -0.54
CA CYS A 273 -13.75 -23.92 -0.11
C CYS A 273 -14.57 -23.07 -1.08
N THR A 274 -13.97 -22.61 -2.18
CA THR A 274 -14.56 -21.75 -3.21
C THR A 274 -15.13 -20.41 -2.71
N ARG A 275 -14.82 -20.00 -1.47
CA ARG A 275 -15.13 -18.66 -0.98
C ARG A 275 -14.30 -17.63 -1.75
N HIS A 276 -14.95 -16.53 -2.12
CA HIS A 276 -14.34 -15.40 -2.82
C HIS A 276 -13.69 -14.45 -1.81
N TRP A 277 -12.48 -14.01 -2.09
CA TRP A 277 -11.71 -13.11 -1.25
C TRP A 277 -11.24 -11.91 -2.08
N HIS A 278 -11.18 -10.74 -1.47
CA HIS A 278 -10.41 -9.62 -2.03
C HIS A 278 -8.95 -10.04 -2.19
N GLN A 279 -8.39 -9.81 -3.38
CA GLN A 279 -7.02 -10.25 -3.69
C GLN A 279 -5.99 -9.60 -2.75
N VAL A 280 -6.17 -8.33 -2.39
CA VAL A 280 -5.30 -7.63 -1.44
C VAL A 280 -5.49 -8.20 -0.04
N CYS A 281 -6.72 -8.47 0.42
CA CYS A 281 -6.94 -9.12 1.72
C CYS A 281 -6.35 -10.54 1.79
N ALA A 282 -6.39 -11.28 0.68
CA ALA A 282 -5.77 -12.60 0.56
C ALA A 282 -4.23 -12.55 0.56
N LEU A 283 -3.66 -11.37 0.27
CA LEU A 283 -2.23 -11.16 0.00
C LEU A 283 -1.69 -12.25 -0.93
N HIS A 284 -2.41 -12.53 -2.03
CA HIS A 284 -2.08 -13.61 -2.96
C HIS A 284 -1.55 -13.06 -4.28
N LEU A 285 -0.45 -13.65 -4.72
CA LEU A 285 0.17 -13.43 -6.02
C LEU A 285 0.53 -14.79 -6.63
N ASP A 286 0.14 -15.02 -7.88
CA ASP A 286 0.41 -16.28 -8.59
C ASP A 286 1.91 -16.53 -8.78
N GLN A 287 2.72 -15.45 -8.84
CA GLN A 287 4.18 -15.56 -8.90
C GLN A 287 4.77 -16.13 -7.60
N VAL A 288 4.11 -15.93 -6.46
CA VAL A 288 4.53 -16.44 -5.15
C VAL A 288 3.98 -17.84 -4.92
N TRP A 289 2.69 -18.03 -5.18
CA TRP A 289 1.97 -19.29 -4.99
C TRP A 289 1.22 -19.69 -6.26
N PRO A 290 1.89 -20.30 -7.24
CA PRO A 290 1.27 -20.67 -8.52
C PRO A 290 0.24 -21.80 -8.40
N GLU A 291 0.25 -22.55 -7.29
CA GLU A 291 -0.71 -23.63 -7.01
C GLU A 291 -2.12 -23.11 -6.69
N GLY A 292 -2.27 -21.79 -6.52
CA GLY A 292 -3.54 -21.13 -6.22
C GLY A 292 -3.69 -20.71 -4.77
N PHE A 293 -4.79 -20.00 -4.51
CA PHE A 293 -5.07 -19.40 -3.22
C PHE A 293 -5.79 -20.38 -2.27
N ILE A 294 -5.32 -20.46 -1.02
CA ILE A 294 -5.96 -21.19 0.07
C ILE A 294 -6.23 -20.20 1.20
N CYS A 295 -7.49 -20.04 1.57
CA CYS A 295 -7.87 -19.10 2.63
C CYS A 295 -7.41 -19.57 4.02
N ASN A 296 -7.26 -18.63 4.95
CA ASN A 296 -6.77 -18.91 6.31
C ASN A 296 -7.66 -19.89 7.08
N THR A 297 -8.97 -19.89 6.83
CA THR A 297 -9.92 -20.84 7.42
C THR A 297 -9.59 -22.28 7.00
N CYS A 298 -9.41 -22.53 5.70
CA CYS A 298 -9.05 -23.86 5.20
C CYS A 298 -7.66 -24.31 5.66
N ILE A 299 -6.71 -23.37 5.77
CA ILE A 299 -5.38 -23.66 6.30
C ILE A 299 -5.49 -24.20 7.74
N ALA A 300 -6.31 -23.56 8.58
CA ALA A 300 -6.53 -23.98 9.95
C ALA A 300 -7.32 -25.29 10.05
N ASP A 301 -8.46 -25.41 9.36
CA ASP A 301 -9.39 -26.54 9.47
C ASP A 301 -8.78 -27.87 9.01
N TYR A 302 -8.02 -27.83 7.91
CA TYR A 302 -7.41 -29.01 7.30
C TYR A 302 -5.92 -29.15 7.64
N ASN A 303 -5.39 -28.30 8.53
CA ASN A 303 -3.98 -28.29 8.92
C ASN A 303 -3.03 -28.27 7.71
N ILE A 304 -3.31 -27.37 6.75
CA ILE A 304 -2.54 -27.27 5.50
C ILE A 304 -1.27 -26.47 5.73
N LYS A 305 -0.13 -27.00 5.31
CA LYS A 305 1.12 -26.24 5.32
C LYS A 305 1.25 -25.40 4.05
N ARG A 306 1.20 -24.08 4.19
CA ARG A 306 1.48 -23.15 3.07
C ARG A 306 2.99 -23.13 2.79
N LYS A 307 3.35 -23.03 1.51
CA LYS A 307 4.73 -22.78 1.10
C LYS A 307 5.15 -21.38 1.55
N ASP A 308 6.33 -21.24 2.13
CA ASP A 308 6.84 -19.94 2.58
C ASP A 308 7.01 -18.99 1.39
N ASN A 309 6.64 -17.72 1.61
CA ASN A 309 6.93 -16.66 0.65
C ASN A 309 8.44 -16.49 0.50
N ARG A 310 8.95 -16.64 -0.73
CA ARG A 310 10.38 -16.47 -1.03
C ARG A 310 10.76 -15.04 -1.40
N PHE A 311 9.78 -14.22 -1.74
CA PHE A 311 9.92 -12.83 -2.18
C PHE A 311 9.72 -11.88 -1.00
N ILE A 312 10.61 -12.01 -0.02
CA ILE A 312 10.60 -11.21 1.22
C ILE A 312 11.81 -10.27 1.25
N ALA A 313 11.67 -9.11 1.87
CA ALA A 313 12.70 -8.08 1.94
C ALA A 313 14.03 -8.59 2.51
N PRO A 314 14.05 -9.45 3.56
CA PRO A 314 15.29 -10.02 4.07
C PRO A 314 16.10 -10.83 3.04
N ARG A 315 15.44 -11.41 2.04
CA ARG A 315 16.08 -12.24 1.00
C ARG A 315 16.60 -11.44 -0.20
N LEU A 316 16.30 -10.15 -0.29
CA LEU A 316 16.86 -9.27 -1.31
C LEU A 316 18.37 -9.11 -1.11
N THR A 317 19.09 -8.81 -2.20
CA THR A 317 20.53 -8.64 -2.22
C THR A 317 21.00 -7.64 -1.16
N VAL A 318 21.94 -8.10 -0.33
CA VAL A 318 22.54 -7.29 0.74
C VAL A 318 23.78 -6.58 0.21
N THR A 319 23.97 -5.34 0.63
CA THR A 319 25.15 -4.52 0.30
C THR A 319 25.77 -3.96 1.58
N ASP A 320 27.03 -3.53 1.54
CA ASP A 320 27.70 -2.95 2.72
C ASP A 320 26.93 -1.74 3.30
N LEU A 321 26.45 -0.83 2.43
CA LEU A 321 25.59 0.29 2.82
C LEU A 321 24.32 -0.21 3.51
N ALA A 322 23.60 -1.16 2.90
CA ALA A 322 22.38 -1.71 3.48
C ALA A 322 22.63 -2.31 4.88
N THR A 323 23.68 -3.13 5.03
CA THR A 323 24.05 -3.75 6.31
C THR A 323 24.34 -2.72 7.39
N LYS A 324 25.10 -1.66 7.06
CA LYS A 324 25.43 -0.60 8.03
C LYS A 324 24.21 0.20 8.46
N LEU A 325 23.34 0.57 7.52
CA LEU A 325 22.09 1.26 7.83
C LEU A 325 21.16 0.38 8.66
N GLU A 326 20.96 -0.87 8.23
CA GLU A 326 20.09 -1.82 8.92
C GLU A 326 20.57 -2.07 10.35
N LYS A 327 21.87 -2.29 10.54
CA LYS A 327 22.46 -2.45 11.86
C LYS A 327 22.22 -1.21 12.71
N ARG A 328 22.51 -0.01 12.19
CA ARG A 328 22.32 1.25 12.94
C ARG A 328 20.88 1.44 13.41
N VAL A 329 19.90 1.24 12.53
CA VAL A 329 18.47 1.40 12.87
C VAL A 329 18.03 0.37 13.91
N ASN A 330 18.39 -0.91 13.73
CA ASN A 330 17.99 -1.94 14.68
C ASN A 330 18.74 -1.82 16.01
N ASP A 331 19.99 -1.37 16.02
CA ASP A 331 20.74 -1.09 17.26
C ASP A 331 20.06 0.04 18.04
N PHE A 332 19.65 1.13 17.36
CA PHE A 332 18.86 2.21 17.95
C PHE A 332 17.56 1.68 18.58
N LEU A 333 16.75 0.93 17.82
CA LEU A 333 15.49 0.38 18.32
C LEU A 333 15.69 -0.54 19.53
N ARG A 334 16.74 -1.37 19.54
CA ARG A 334 17.06 -2.23 20.69
C ARG A 334 17.49 -1.43 21.91
N ASN A 335 18.29 -0.38 21.73
CA ASN A 335 18.75 0.48 22.83
C ASN A 335 17.59 1.24 23.48
N GLU A 336 16.58 1.61 22.69
CA GLU A 336 15.34 2.23 23.17
C GLU A 336 14.38 1.23 23.83
N GLY A 337 14.75 -0.06 23.92
CA GLY A 337 13.89 -1.11 24.48
C GLY A 337 12.67 -1.43 23.61
N CYS A 338 12.69 -1.06 22.33
CA CYS A 338 11.55 -1.25 21.44
C CYS A 338 11.41 -2.72 21.02
N GLN A 339 10.30 -3.34 21.44
CA GLN A 339 9.90 -4.67 20.97
C GLN A 339 9.12 -4.53 19.66
N THR A 340 9.84 -4.35 18.55
CA THR A 340 9.24 -4.25 17.21
C THR A 340 9.81 -5.28 16.24
N GLY A 341 9.08 -5.53 15.15
CA GLY A 341 9.55 -6.32 14.03
C GLY A 341 10.84 -5.73 13.44
N ARG A 342 11.74 -6.61 12.98
CA ARG A 342 13.05 -6.22 12.43
C ARG A 342 12.85 -5.24 11.27
N VAL A 343 13.57 -4.13 11.31
CA VAL A 343 13.64 -3.22 10.16
C VAL A 343 14.69 -3.76 9.20
N THR A 344 14.31 -3.95 7.94
CA THR A 344 15.19 -4.45 6.88
C THR A 344 15.47 -3.33 5.89
N ILE A 345 16.74 -3.07 5.56
CA ILE A 345 17.11 -2.00 4.61
C ILE A 345 17.79 -2.61 3.38
N ARG A 346 17.36 -2.21 2.18
CA ARG A 346 17.89 -2.76 0.92
C ARG A 346 18.16 -1.67 -0.10
N ILE A 347 19.18 -1.90 -0.93
CA ILE A 347 19.50 -1.04 -2.07
C ILE A 347 18.93 -1.74 -3.31
N LEU A 348 17.79 -1.24 -3.80
CA LEU A 348 17.04 -1.90 -4.87
C LEU A 348 17.55 -1.56 -6.27
N ALA A 349 18.22 -0.41 -6.41
CA ALA A 349 18.84 0.01 -7.65
C ALA A 349 20.14 0.76 -7.37
N ALA A 350 21.13 0.52 -8.22
CA ALA A 350 22.36 1.31 -8.29
C ALA A 350 22.84 1.37 -9.74
N SER A 351 23.02 2.56 -10.29
CA SER A 351 23.50 2.73 -11.66
C SER A 351 24.28 4.01 -11.84
N ASP A 352 25.22 4.01 -12.78
CA ASP A 352 25.97 5.21 -13.16
C ASP A 352 25.16 6.01 -14.20
N LYS A 353 25.07 7.32 -14.00
CA LYS A 353 24.32 8.27 -14.82
C LYS A 353 25.16 9.52 -15.08
N LEU A 354 24.76 10.29 -16.09
CA LEU A 354 25.34 11.58 -16.42
C LEU A 354 24.30 12.68 -16.18
N CYS A 355 24.65 13.68 -15.38
CA CYS A 355 23.82 14.88 -15.22
C CYS A 355 24.22 15.88 -16.29
N GLU A 356 23.47 15.94 -17.39
CA GLU A 356 23.75 16.86 -18.49
C GLU A 356 23.54 18.32 -18.10
N VAL A 357 24.45 19.18 -18.56
CA VAL A 357 24.36 20.60 -18.36
C VAL A 357 23.39 21.20 -19.37
N LYS A 358 22.31 21.81 -18.86
CA LYS A 358 21.27 22.39 -19.72
C LYS A 358 21.85 23.48 -20.65
N PRO A 359 21.35 23.61 -21.90
CA PRO A 359 21.88 24.55 -22.89
C PRO A 359 21.94 26.01 -22.39
N ARG A 360 20.95 26.41 -21.60
CA ARG A 360 20.91 27.75 -21.00
C ARG A 360 22.13 28.04 -20.13
N LEU A 361 22.61 27.07 -19.34
CA LEU A 361 23.79 27.28 -18.49
C LEU A 361 25.07 27.32 -19.32
N LYS A 362 25.19 26.45 -20.34
CA LYS A 362 26.31 26.47 -21.30
C LYS A 362 26.44 27.82 -22.00
N LYS A 363 25.31 28.49 -22.29
CA LYS A 363 25.29 29.84 -22.88
C LYS A 363 25.91 30.90 -21.97
N TYR A 364 25.71 30.82 -20.65
CA TYR A 364 26.25 31.81 -19.70
C TYR A 364 27.71 31.54 -19.32
N TYR A 365 28.14 30.28 -19.36
CA TYR A 365 29.49 29.86 -18.98
C TYR A 365 30.15 29.01 -20.08
N PRO A 366 30.32 29.55 -21.30
CA PRO A 366 30.88 28.81 -22.42
C PRO A 366 32.30 28.36 -22.09
N ASN A 367 32.62 27.09 -22.37
CA ASN A 367 33.92 26.45 -22.14
C ASN A 367 34.41 26.41 -20.68
N GLN A 368 33.59 26.83 -19.71
CA GLN A 368 33.91 26.77 -18.28
C GLN A 368 33.20 25.63 -17.54
N VAL A 369 32.18 25.03 -18.16
CA VAL A 369 31.37 23.97 -17.57
C VAL A 369 31.39 22.76 -18.50
N PRO A 370 31.65 21.54 -17.99
CA PRO A 370 31.64 20.33 -18.79
C PRO A 370 30.25 20.04 -19.36
N ASP A 371 30.18 19.12 -20.33
CA ASP A 371 28.90 18.72 -20.93
C ASP A 371 27.97 18.02 -19.93
N GLY A 372 28.53 17.35 -18.93
CA GLY A 372 27.78 16.73 -17.86
C GLY A 372 28.66 16.30 -16.70
N PHE A 373 28.01 15.98 -15.58
CA PHE A 373 28.67 15.52 -14.36
C PHE A 373 28.29 14.05 -14.09
N PRO A 374 29.24 13.11 -14.14
CA PRO A 374 28.95 11.71 -13.87
C PRO A 374 28.64 11.53 -12.38
N TYR A 375 27.65 10.69 -12.09
CA TYR A 375 27.24 10.34 -10.73
C TYR A 375 26.71 8.92 -10.67
N ARG A 376 26.74 8.32 -9.48
CA ARG A 376 26.05 7.07 -9.20
C ARG A 376 24.72 7.36 -8.52
N THR A 377 23.61 6.87 -9.08
CA THR A 377 22.32 6.90 -8.39
C THR A 377 22.14 5.64 -7.55
N LYS A 378 21.51 5.75 -6.38
CA LYS A 378 21.08 4.60 -5.58
C LYS A 378 19.66 4.79 -5.06
N ALA A 379 18.89 3.71 -5.03
CA ALA A 379 17.55 3.66 -4.46
C ALA A 379 17.56 2.79 -3.19
N ILE A 380 17.33 3.42 -2.04
CA ILE A 380 17.45 2.85 -0.70
C ILE A 380 16.04 2.72 -0.12
N PHE A 381 15.63 1.53 0.31
CA PHE A 381 14.31 1.28 0.86
C PHE A 381 14.38 0.60 2.22
N ALA A 382 13.48 0.97 3.12
CA ALA A 382 13.31 0.33 4.42
C ALA A 382 11.95 -0.36 4.53
N PHE A 383 11.99 -1.57 5.06
CA PHE A 383 10.86 -2.46 5.26
C PHE A 383 10.74 -2.81 6.75
N GLN A 384 9.53 -3.09 7.21
CA GLN A 384 9.28 -3.64 8.53
C GLN A 384 8.31 -4.81 8.41
N GLU A 385 8.58 -5.89 9.14
CA GLU A 385 7.61 -6.96 9.30
C GLU A 385 6.47 -6.49 10.22
N ILE A 386 5.27 -6.40 9.65
CA ILE A 386 4.04 -6.03 10.35
C ILE A 386 3.04 -7.15 10.12
N ASP A 387 2.55 -7.74 11.22
CA ASP A 387 1.55 -8.82 11.19
C ASP A 387 1.99 -10.02 10.30
N GLY A 388 3.30 -10.33 10.30
CA GLY A 388 3.91 -11.41 9.52
C GLY A 388 4.18 -11.09 8.04
N VAL A 389 4.03 -9.83 7.63
CA VAL A 389 4.16 -9.38 6.23
C VAL A 389 5.18 -8.25 6.14
N ASP A 390 6.02 -8.26 5.12
CA ASP A 390 6.94 -7.15 4.84
C ASP A 390 6.16 -5.93 4.31
N VAL A 391 6.24 -4.82 5.03
CA VAL A 391 5.65 -3.53 4.63
C VAL A 391 6.78 -2.56 4.31
N VAL A 392 6.79 -2.01 3.10
CA VAL A 392 7.71 -0.92 2.72
C VAL A 392 7.22 0.40 3.32
N LEU A 393 8.12 1.11 4.01
CA LEU A 393 7.73 2.27 4.83
C LEU A 393 8.52 3.54 4.50
N PHE A 394 9.68 3.40 3.88
CA PHE A 394 10.56 4.52 3.56
C PHE A 394 11.33 4.21 2.29
N GLY A 395 11.47 5.20 1.42
CA GLY A 395 12.25 5.15 0.20
C GLY A 395 13.09 6.42 0.06
N MET A 396 14.30 6.29 -0.45
CA MET A 396 15.19 7.43 -0.70
C MET A 396 16.06 7.18 -1.93
N HIS A 397 16.13 8.19 -2.79
CA HIS A 397 17.04 8.23 -3.93
C HIS A 397 18.18 9.22 -3.67
N VAL A 398 19.41 8.79 -3.95
CA VAL A 398 20.61 9.62 -3.77
C VAL A 398 21.45 9.66 -5.03
N GLN A 399 22.14 10.77 -5.25
CA GLN A 399 23.14 10.96 -6.31
C GLN A 399 24.51 11.15 -5.67
N GLU A 400 25.46 10.31 -6.05
CA GLU A 400 26.81 10.29 -5.50
C GLU A 400 27.82 10.69 -6.58
N TYR A 401 28.35 11.91 -6.46
CA TYR A 401 29.39 12.44 -7.33
C TYR A 401 30.76 12.18 -6.69
N ASP A 402 31.44 11.15 -7.17
CA ASP A 402 32.69 10.66 -6.56
C ASP A 402 33.91 11.59 -6.83
N GLY A 403 35.10 11.11 -6.49
CA GLY A 403 36.35 11.85 -6.70
C GLY A 403 36.77 12.00 -8.16
N ARG A 404 36.16 11.25 -9.10
CA ARG A 404 36.42 11.34 -10.54
C ARG A 404 35.54 12.42 -11.19
N CYS A 405 34.46 12.82 -10.55
CA CYS A 405 33.61 13.89 -11.02
C CYS A 405 34.33 15.23 -10.96
N GLN A 406 34.18 16.07 -12.00
CA GLN A 406 34.82 17.37 -12.08
C GLN A 406 34.19 18.39 -11.11
N ALA A 407 34.97 19.42 -10.77
CA ALA A 407 34.44 20.55 -10.05
C ALA A 407 33.30 21.19 -10.87
N PRO A 408 32.22 21.66 -10.23
CA PRO A 408 32.11 21.85 -8.78
C PRO A 408 31.44 20.67 -8.03
N ASN A 409 31.12 19.55 -8.70
CA ASN A 409 30.39 18.42 -8.12
C ASN A 409 31.26 17.36 -7.43
N THR A 410 32.59 17.44 -7.53
CA THR A 410 33.54 16.49 -6.94
C THR A 410 33.27 16.19 -5.46
N ARG A 411 33.19 14.89 -5.10
CA ARG A 411 33.00 14.39 -3.72
C ARG A 411 31.76 14.97 -3.02
N ARG A 412 30.62 15.02 -3.73
CA ARG A 412 29.33 15.49 -3.19
C ARG A 412 28.27 14.40 -3.25
N VAL A 413 27.39 14.37 -2.26
CA VAL A 413 26.15 13.58 -2.32
C VAL A 413 24.94 14.49 -2.34
N TYR A 414 23.91 14.12 -3.09
CA TYR A 414 22.63 14.83 -3.15
C TYR A 414 21.48 13.87 -2.88
N VAL A 415 20.69 14.14 -1.84
CA VAL A 415 19.45 13.41 -1.56
C VAL A 415 18.39 13.96 -2.52
N SER A 416 18.05 13.17 -3.53
CA SER A 416 17.18 13.61 -4.63
C SER A 416 15.72 13.68 -4.21
N TYR A 417 15.22 12.55 -3.70
CA TYR A 417 13.85 12.38 -3.26
C TYR A 417 13.87 11.44 -2.08
N LEU A 418 13.04 11.72 -1.08
CA LEU A 418 12.68 10.74 -0.07
C LEU A 418 11.18 10.77 0.11
N ASP A 419 10.64 9.62 0.50
CA ASP A 419 9.22 9.44 0.70
C ASP A 419 8.97 8.37 1.77
N SER A 420 7.77 8.35 2.32
CA SER A 420 7.42 7.41 3.38
C SER A 420 5.93 7.12 3.45
N VAL A 421 5.59 5.89 3.85
CA VAL A 421 4.23 5.54 4.25
C VAL A 421 4.19 5.42 5.78
N HIS A 422 3.20 6.07 6.40
CA HIS A 422 3.21 6.37 7.82
C HIS A 422 2.94 5.18 8.78
N TYR A 423 2.88 3.95 8.27
CA TYR A 423 2.45 2.74 8.98
C TYR A 423 3.49 2.11 9.91
N PHE A 424 4.69 2.70 10.04
CA PHE A 424 5.74 2.20 10.94
C PHE A 424 5.21 1.95 12.35
N ARG A 425 5.53 0.78 12.91
CA ARG A 425 5.15 0.36 14.26
C ARG A 425 6.39 0.22 15.16
N PRO A 426 6.40 0.79 16.39
CA PRO A 426 5.39 1.68 16.93
C PRO A 426 5.51 3.10 16.35
N LYS A 427 4.36 3.79 16.22
CA LYS A 427 4.26 5.08 15.50
C LYS A 427 5.18 6.18 16.03
N HIS A 428 5.50 6.18 17.32
CA HIS A 428 6.30 7.25 17.96
C HIS A 428 7.78 7.22 17.57
N TYR A 429 8.35 6.05 17.23
CA TYR A 429 9.74 5.96 16.75
C TYR A 429 9.91 6.26 15.26
N ARG A 430 8.82 6.37 14.49
CA ARG A 430 8.86 6.54 13.03
C ARG A 430 9.81 7.66 12.58
N THR A 431 9.67 8.85 13.16
CA THR A 431 10.51 10.00 12.80
C THR A 431 11.98 9.77 13.13
N GLU A 432 12.27 9.21 14.30
CA GLU A 432 13.66 8.94 14.71
C GLU A 432 14.29 7.85 13.85
N VAL A 433 13.55 6.81 13.45
CA VAL A 433 14.04 5.79 12.51
C VAL A 433 14.41 6.40 11.16
N TYR A 434 13.60 7.32 10.62
CA TYR A 434 13.94 8.00 9.37
C TYR A 434 15.18 8.89 9.53
N HIS A 435 15.36 9.53 10.69
CA HIS A 435 16.60 10.25 11.01
C HIS A 435 17.79 9.30 11.08
N GLU A 436 17.68 8.13 11.72
CA GLU A 436 18.74 7.13 11.78
C GLU A 436 19.22 6.69 10.39
N ILE A 437 18.29 6.50 9.46
CA ILE A 437 18.61 6.13 8.07
C ILE A 437 19.42 7.23 7.39
N LEU A 438 18.97 8.49 7.51
CA LEU A 438 19.65 9.65 6.91
C LEU A 438 21.03 9.87 7.53
N ILE A 439 21.13 9.88 8.86
CA ILE A 439 22.39 10.07 9.58
C ILE A 439 23.36 8.93 9.24
N GLY A 440 22.87 7.68 9.24
CA GLY A 440 23.67 6.53 8.85
C GLY A 440 24.18 6.63 7.41
N TYR A 441 23.37 7.15 6.48
CA TYR A 441 23.79 7.36 5.10
C TYR A 441 24.87 8.44 5.00
N LEU A 442 24.72 9.55 5.71
CA LEU A 442 25.71 10.64 5.74
C LEU A 442 27.04 10.16 6.33
N ASP A 443 27.00 9.37 7.41
CA ASP A 443 28.20 8.77 8.01
C ASP A 443 28.89 7.81 7.04
N TYR A 444 28.12 6.96 6.37
CA TYR A 444 28.64 6.07 5.34
C TYR A 444 29.31 6.83 4.18
N ALA A 445 28.65 7.87 3.67
CA ALA A 445 29.21 8.70 2.60
C ALA A 445 30.49 9.41 3.06
N LYS A 446 30.52 9.93 4.28
CA LYS A 446 31.73 10.52 4.87
C LYS A 446 32.88 9.52 4.93
N GLN A 447 32.64 8.28 5.34
CA GLN A 447 33.65 7.21 5.39
C GLN A 447 34.21 6.85 4.01
N LEU A 448 33.39 6.96 2.96
CA LEU A 448 33.83 6.80 1.56
C LEU A 448 34.59 8.03 1.01
N GLY A 449 34.71 9.10 1.78
CA GLY A 449 35.44 10.31 1.41
C GLY A 449 34.62 11.32 0.60
N TYR A 450 33.29 11.28 0.69
CA TYR A 450 32.44 12.40 0.27
C TYR A 450 32.55 13.52 1.31
N VAL A 451 32.60 14.77 0.84
CA VAL A 451 32.93 15.94 1.67
C VAL A 451 31.70 16.82 1.93
N TYR A 452 30.76 16.87 0.96
CA TYR A 452 29.56 17.68 1.06
C TYR A 452 28.31 16.83 0.83
N ALA A 453 27.25 17.12 1.57
CA ALA A 453 25.92 16.61 1.31
C ALA A 453 24.95 17.76 1.03
N HIS A 454 24.02 17.52 0.11
CA HIS A 454 23.03 18.48 -0.34
C HIS A 454 21.63 17.90 -0.15
N ILE A 455 20.76 18.65 0.49
CA ILE A 455 19.35 18.30 0.70
C ILE A 455 18.51 19.47 0.24
N TRP A 456 17.52 19.21 -0.62
CA TRP A 456 16.51 20.19 -0.97
C TRP A 456 15.21 19.89 -0.22
N ALA A 457 14.81 20.80 0.68
CA ALA A 457 13.63 20.64 1.51
C ALA A 457 12.36 21.07 0.75
N CYS A 458 12.01 20.34 -0.31
CA CYS A 458 10.82 20.56 -1.10
C CYS A 458 9.76 19.49 -0.77
N PRO A 459 8.59 19.86 -0.22
CA PRO A 459 7.48 18.92 -0.12
C PRO A 459 6.84 18.70 -1.51
N PRO A 460 6.21 17.54 -1.74
CA PRO A 460 5.51 17.30 -3.00
C PRO A 460 4.34 18.29 -3.16
N SER A 461 3.97 18.55 -4.42
CA SER A 461 2.79 19.35 -4.73
C SER A 461 1.52 18.61 -4.33
N GLU A 462 0.40 19.31 -4.21
CA GLU A 462 -0.88 18.68 -3.89
C GLU A 462 -1.27 17.67 -4.98
N GLY A 463 -1.45 16.40 -4.60
CA GLY A 463 -1.75 15.31 -5.53
C GLY A 463 -0.54 14.68 -6.22
N ASP A 464 0.69 15.08 -5.87
CA ASP A 464 1.94 14.52 -6.38
C ASP A 464 2.58 13.58 -5.34
N ASP A 465 3.22 12.52 -5.81
CA ASP A 465 3.88 11.51 -4.98
C ASP A 465 5.34 11.36 -5.42
N TYR A 466 6.30 11.37 -4.49
CA TYR A 466 7.72 11.28 -4.88
C TYR A 466 8.13 9.84 -5.24
N ILE A 467 7.73 8.86 -4.43
CA ILE A 467 8.12 7.45 -4.61
C ILE A 467 6.90 6.54 -4.45
N PHE A 468 6.10 6.72 -3.39
CA PHE A 468 4.98 5.82 -3.10
C PHE A 468 3.69 6.38 -3.68
N HIS A 469 3.15 5.68 -4.68
CA HIS A 469 1.91 6.08 -5.30
C HIS A 469 0.73 5.98 -4.32
N CYS A 470 -0.10 7.03 -4.29
CA CYS A 470 -1.38 7.08 -3.58
C CYS A 470 -1.25 6.90 -2.07
N HIS A 471 -0.72 7.93 -1.40
CA HIS A 471 -0.64 7.97 0.06
C HIS A 471 -2.00 7.87 0.78
N PRO A 472 -2.03 7.35 2.02
CA PRO A 472 -3.22 7.36 2.86
C PRO A 472 -3.78 8.78 3.02
N VAL A 473 -5.10 8.95 2.95
CA VAL A 473 -5.77 10.28 2.96
C VAL A 473 -5.48 11.03 4.26
N GLU A 474 -5.34 10.31 5.36
CA GLU A 474 -5.00 10.82 6.68
C GLU A 474 -3.51 11.21 6.81
N GLN A 475 -2.65 10.76 5.90
CA GLN A 475 -1.23 11.10 5.89
C GLN A 475 -1.03 12.50 5.31
N ARG A 476 -0.87 13.49 6.19
CA ARG A 476 -0.66 14.87 5.79
C ARG A 476 0.74 15.11 5.24
N VAL A 477 0.81 15.73 4.06
CA VAL A 477 2.06 16.26 3.49
C VAL A 477 2.58 17.42 4.34
N PRO A 478 3.87 17.42 4.77
CA PRO A 478 4.43 18.51 5.56
C PRO A 478 4.55 19.80 4.73
N LYS A 479 4.18 20.94 5.31
CA LYS A 479 4.45 22.27 4.71
C LYS A 479 5.97 22.54 4.67
N PRO A 480 6.48 23.40 3.76
CA PRO A 480 7.92 23.62 3.59
C PRO A 480 8.68 23.93 4.88
N LYS A 481 8.15 24.82 5.73
CA LYS A 481 8.77 25.15 7.03
C LYS A 481 8.89 23.94 7.96
N ARG A 482 7.85 23.10 8.04
CA ARG A 482 7.85 21.90 8.87
C ARG A 482 8.88 20.88 8.37
N LEU A 483 9.01 20.75 7.04
CA LEU A 483 10.00 19.86 6.43
C LEU A 483 11.43 20.36 6.67
N GLN A 484 11.67 21.68 6.58
CA GLN A 484 12.96 22.27 6.92
C GLN A 484 13.33 22.04 8.38
N ASP A 485 12.40 22.27 9.30
CA ASP A 485 12.64 22.05 10.74
C ASP A 485 12.86 20.57 11.07
N TRP A 486 12.23 19.66 10.32
CA TRP A 486 12.48 18.22 10.40
C TRP A 486 13.93 17.86 10.03
N TYR A 487 14.44 18.37 8.91
CA TYR A 487 15.83 18.16 8.52
C TYR A 487 16.84 18.80 9.47
N LYS A 488 16.54 20.00 10.00
CA LYS A 488 17.38 20.65 11.01
C LYS A 488 17.51 19.78 12.25
N LYS A 489 16.40 19.28 12.79
CA LYS A 489 16.41 18.36 13.94
C LYS A 489 17.30 17.14 13.68
N MET A 490 17.19 16.54 12.50
CA MET A 490 18.05 15.42 12.09
C MET A 490 19.54 15.80 12.07
N LEU A 491 19.87 16.94 11.47
CA LEU A 491 21.26 17.40 11.31
C LEU A 491 21.89 17.89 12.61
N ASP A 492 21.12 18.54 13.49
CA ASP A 492 21.55 18.90 14.84
C ASP A 492 21.98 17.65 15.60
N ARG A 493 21.19 16.57 15.49
CA ARG A 493 21.55 15.26 16.07
C ARG A 493 22.81 14.70 15.43
N ALA A 494 22.94 14.80 14.11
CA ALA A 494 24.11 14.33 13.37
C ALA A 494 25.40 15.10 13.73
N ILE A 495 25.30 16.38 14.13
CA ILE A 495 26.41 17.18 14.65
C ILE A 495 26.82 16.69 16.04
N VAL A 496 25.86 16.45 16.93
CA VAL A 496 26.13 15.90 18.27
C VAL A 496 26.84 14.54 18.16
N GLU A 497 26.43 13.71 17.21
CA GLU A 497 27.06 12.42 16.89
C GLU A 497 28.38 12.53 16.11
N ARG A 498 28.84 13.75 15.79
CA ARG A 498 30.07 14.03 15.02
C ARG A 498 30.09 13.41 13.62
N VAL A 499 28.93 13.05 13.08
CA VAL A 499 28.77 12.65 11.69
C VAL A 499 28.94 13.88 10.81
N VAL A 500 28.20 14.95 11.13
CA VAL A 500 28.20 16.23 10.43
C VAL A 500 29.04 17.24 11.19
N ILE A 501 29.84 18.04 10.47
CA ILE A 501 30.68 19.10 11.09
C ILE A 501 29.85 20.36 11.30
N ASP A 502 29.24 20.87 10.23
CA ASP A 502 28.28 21.98 10.25
C ASP A 502 27.26 21.83 9.11
N TYR A 503 26.19 22.60 9.18
CA TYR A 503 25.31 22.81 8.03
C TYR A 503 24.95 24.28 7.86
N LYS A 504 24.65 24.68 6.62
CA LYS A 504 24.13 26.00 6.29
C LYS A 504 22.82 25.88 5.55
N VAL A 505 21.83 26.69 5.97
CA VAL A 505 20.57 26.87 5.24
C VAL A 505 20.77 27.99 4.24
N ASN A 506 20.50 27.73 2.96
CA ASN A 506 20.61 28.74 1.92
C ASN A 506 19.25 29.01 1.29
N HIS A 507 18.62 30.11 1.70
CA HIS A 507 17.28 30.52 1.26
C HIS A 507 17.20 30.98 -0.21
N ASN A 508 18.34 31.14 -0.90
CA ASN A 508 18.42 31.72 -2.25
C ASN A 508 18.82 30.69 -3.33
N PHE A 509 18.67 29.39 -3.08
CA PHE A 509 19.17 28.37 -4.00
C PHE A 509 18.09 27.93 -5.01
N LEU A 510 18.42 27.99 -6.30
CA LEU A 510 17.67 27.33 -7.36
C LEU A 510 18.22 25.90 -7.54
N PRO A 511 17.39 24.91 -7.91
CA PRO A 511 17.78 23.49 -7.91
C PRO A 511 19.05 23.23 -8.74
N ILE A 512 19.77 22.15 -8.43
CA ILE A 512 21.00 21.72 -9.15
C ILE A 512 20.79 21.62 -10.69
N GLN A 513 19.53 21.51 -11.15
CA GLN A 513 19.15 21.52 -12.57
C GLN A 513 18.76 22.90 -13.16
N LYS A 514 18.76 23.98 -12.38
CA LYS A 514 18.52 25.37 -12.81
C LYS A 514 19.41 26.29 -11.97
N LEU A 515 20.56 26.66 -12.53
CA LEU A 515 21.46 27.74 -12.12
C LEU A 515 22.03 27.69 -10.68
N ASP A 516 23.34 27.91 -10.65
CA ASP A 516 24.11 28.45 -9.52
C ASP A 516 24.63 27.48 -8.44
N LEU A 517 25.45 26.51 -8.87
CA LEU A 517 26.58 26.06 -8.04
C LEU A 517 27.76 27.06 -8.05
N CYS A 518 27.71 28.13 -8.85
CA CYS A 518 28.90 28.93 -9.18
C CYS A 518 29.26 30.09 -8.22
N LYS A 519 28.48 30.44 -7.18
CA LYS A 519 28.75 31.68 -6.40
C LYS A 519 28.99 31.54 -4.90
N SER A 520 28.85 30.37 -4.32
CA SER A 520 29.29 30.17 -2.93
C SER A 520 29.99 28.83 -2.83
N LEU A 521 30.84 28.63 -1.81
CA LEU A 521 31.51 27.38 -1.42
C LEU A 521 33.05 27.34 -1.62
N LEU A 522 33.75 28.35 -1.09
CA LEU A 522 35.13 28.22 -0.59
C LEU A 522 35.13 27.95 0.93
N GLY A 523 34.59 26.80 1.35
CA GLY A 523 34.67 26.38 2.75
C GLY A 523 34.67 24.86 2.87
N LYS A 524 35.77 24.29 3.36
CA LYS A 524 35.99 22.85 3.51
C LYS A 524 34.96 22.25 4.51
N GLY A 525 34.27 21.18 4.12
CA GLY A 525 33.58 20.24 5.03
C GLY A 525 32.16 20.57 5.49
N ARG A 526 31.34 21.25 4.68
CA ARG A 526 29.99 21.71 5.09
C ARG A 526 28.84 20.93 4.47
N ILE A 527 27.73 20.74 5.21
CA ILE A 527 26.45 20.30 4.61
C ILE A 527 25.64 21.52 4.19
N HIS A 528 24.96 21.45 3.04
CA HIS A 528 24.08 22.52 2.57
C HIS A 528 22.63 22.03 2.52
N ILE A 529 21.77 22.69 3.29
CA ILE A 529 20.32 22.55 3.19
C ILE A 529 19.81 23.71 2.35
N TYR A 530 19.00 23.40 1.35
CA TYR A 530 18.35 24.37 0.49
C TYR A 530 16.86 24.42 0.78
#